data_AF-A0A1X0D7B9-F1
#
_entry.id   AF-A0A1X0D7B9-F1
#
_cell.length_a   1.000
_cell.length_b   1.000
_cell.length_c   1.000
_cell.angle_alpha   90.00
_cell.angle_beta   90.00
_cell.angle_gamma   90.00
#
_symmetry.space_group_name_H-M   'P 1'
#
loop_
_entity.id
_entity.type
_entity.pdbx_description
1 polymer ?
#
loop_
_entity_poly.entity_id
_entity_poly.type
_entity_poly.pdbx_seq_one_letter_code
_entity_poly.pdbx_strand_id
1 'polypeptide(L)'
;MRVPVSNRVESLEIRDWQRDLVASVWDADPMPRIAGWCLPRGQGKSTLCAAIAVWVLMTGGEAASVDVVAVDERQAQIIGQKCAMIVQRNPQLDQVRPGQCQPVPHRRGEFG
;
A
#
# COMPACT_ATOMS: atom_id res chain seq x y z
N MET A 1 -12.45 15.35 6.62
CA MET A 1 -11.79 16.11 5.53
C MET A 1 -11.91 15.34 4.22
N ARG A 2 -12.60 15.84 3.19
CA ARG A 2 -12.71 15.12 1.89
C ARG A 2 -11.41 15.32 1.10
N VAL A 3 -10.83 14.24 0.59
CA VAL A 3 -9.62 14.32 -0.25
C VAL A 3 -10.01 14.90 -1.62
N PRO A 4 -9.41 16.02 -2.06
CA PRO A 4 -9.60 16.54 -3.40
C PRO A 4 -9.01 15.55 -4.41
N VAL A 5 -9.74 15.32 -5.51
CA VAL A 5 -9.23 14.53 -6.63
C VAL A 5 -8.26 15.41 -7.40
N SER A 6 -6.95 15.18 -7.25
CA SER A 6 -5.95 15.84 -8.08
C SER A 6 -5.69 14.98 -9.33
N ASN A 7 -5.59 15.65 -10.48
CA ASN A 7 -5.12 15.04 -11.72
C ASN A 7 -3.64 15.39 -12.00
N ARG A 8 -2.92 15.85 -10.97
CA ARG A 8 -1.53 16.31 -11.08
C ARG A 8 -0.56 15.12 -10.97
N VAL A 9 0.57 15.27 -11.65
CA VAL A 9 1.67 14.30 -11.76
C VAL A 9 2.61 14.45 -10.55
N GLU A 10 2.05 14.49 -9.35
CA GLU A 10 2.83 14.60 -8.12
C GLU A 10 2.92 13.22 -7.45
N SER A 11 3.99 13.01 -6.68
CA SER A 11 4.22 11.80 -5.90
C SER A 11 3.01 11.46 -5.03
N LEU A 12 2.78 10.16 -4.79
CA LEU A 12 1.77 9.74 -3.83
C LEU A 12 2.20 10.15 -2.43
N GLU A 13 1.63 11.25 -1.93
CA GLU A 13 1.85 11.70 -0.56
C GLU A 13 0.95 10.95 0.42
N ILE A 14 1.55 10.09 1.24
CA ILE A 14 0.88 9.38 2.33
C ILE A 14 0.82 10.30 3.55
N ARG A 15 -0.40 10.61 4.00
CA ARG A 15 -0.65 11.43 5.18
C ARG A 15 -0.29 10.70 6.46
N ASP A 16 0.08 11.44 7.50
CA ASP A 16 0.47 10.89 8.80
C ASP A 16 -0.56 9.90 9.36
N TRP A 17 -1.84 10.28 9.39
CA TRP A 17 -2.89 9.37 9.88
C TRP A 17 -3.03 8.09 9.03
N GLN A 18 -2.69 8.12 7.74
CA GLN A 18 -2.70 6.91 6.90
C GLN A 18 -1.52 6.00 7.24
N ARG A 19 -0.38 6.58 7.65
CA ARG A 19 0.76 5.83 8.20
C ARG A 19 0.39 5.20 9.54
N ASP A 20 -0.21 5.98 10.43
CA ASP A 20 -0.68 5.49 11.74
C ASP A 20 -1.69 4.35 11.58
N LEU A 21 -2.59 4.47 10.60
CA LEU A 21 -3.55 3.42 10.25
C LEU A 21 -2.84 2.12 9.84
N VAL A 22 -1.82 2.20 8.97
CA VAL A 22 -1.04 1.03 8.55
C VAL A 22 -0.23 0.45 9.70
N ALA A 23 0.42 1.31 10.48
CA ALA A 23 1.21 0.95 11.67
C ALA A 23 0.38 0.22 12.71
N SER A 24 -0.90 0.59 12.91
CA SER A 24 -1.82 -0.12 13.81
C SER A 24 -2.01 -1.61 13.50
N VAL A 25 -1.65 -2.04 12.29
CA VAL A 25 -1.68 -3.44 11.85
C VAL A 25 -0.28 -4.02 11.79
N TRP A 26 0.63 -3.43 11.01
CA TRP A 26 1.94 -4.02 10.75
C TRP A 26 2.94 -3.89 11.90
N ASP A 27 2.80 -2.88 12.74
CA ASP A 27 3.70 -2.64 13.89
C ASP A 27 3.12 -3.19 15.20
N ALA A 28 1.92 -3.80 15.16
CA ALA A 28 1.32 -4.45 16.31
C ALA A 28 2.10 -5.73 16.69
N ASP A 29 2.24 -5.97 17.99
CA ASP A 29 2.86 -7.19 18.53
C ASP A 29 1.87 -7.93 19.46
N PRO A 30 1.39 -9.13 19.08
CA PRO A 30 1.62 -9.81 17.81
C PRO A 30 0.88 -9.15 16.64
N MET A 31 1.46 -9.23 15.44
CA MET A 31 0.80 -8.75 14.22
C MET A 31 -0.51 -9.54 13.99
N PRO A 32 -1.67 -8.88 13.88
CA PRO A 32 -2.93 -9.55 13.68
C PRO A 32 -3.00 -10.22 12.31
N ARG A 33 -3.59 -11.43 12.27
CA ARG A 33 -3.80 -12.19 11.03
C ARG A 33 -4.86 -11.57 10.12
N ILE A 34 -5.82 -10.85 10.72
CA ILE A 34 -6.94 -10.20 10.03
C ILE A 34 -7.11 -8.82 10.67
N ALA A 35 -7.18 -7.78 9.83
CA ALA A 35 -7.48 -6.41 10.25
C ALA A 35 -8.50 -5.79 9.29
N GLY A 36 -9.31 -4.86 9.82
CA GLY A 36 -10.32 -4.15 9.05
C GLY A 36 -10.36 -2.67 9.41
N TRP A 37 -10.45 -1.82 8.39
CA TRP A 37 -10.58 -0.37 8.58
C TRP A 37 -11.93 0.14 8.07
N CYS A 38 -12.67 0.80 8.95
CA CYS A 38 -13.91 1.48 8.60
C CYS A 38 -13.63 2.94 8.27
N LEU A 39 -13.56 3.27 6.97
CA LEU A 39 -13.22 4.62 6.50
C LEU A 39 -14.36 5.24 5.66
N PRO A 40 -14.74 6.50 5.93
CA PRO A 40 -15.77 7.20 5.16
C PRO A 40 -15.37 7.39 3.69
N ARG A 41 -16.33 7.77 2.86
CA ARG A 41 -16.08 8.03 1.43
C ARG A 41 -15.10 9.20 1.27
N GLY A 42 -14.27 9.14 0.22
CA GLY A 42 -13.39 10.25 -0.16
C GLY A 42 -12.18 10.45 0.75
N GLN A 43 -11.78 9.45 1.55
CA GLN A 43 -10.54 9.48 2.35
C GLN A 43 -9.32 8.89 1.62
N GLY A 44 -9.45 8.55 0.34
CA GLY A 44 -8.35 7.94 -0.42
C GLY A 44 -8.07 6.47 -0.08
N LYS A 45 -9.01 5.76 0.57
CA LYS A 45 -8.84 4.34 0.94
C LYS A 45 -8.42 3.43 -0.24
N SER A 46 -9.02 3.60 -1.43
CA SER A 46 -8.64 2.78 -2.59
C SER A 46 -7.22 3.06 -3.08
N THR A 47 -6.73 4.30 -2.95
CA THR A 47 -5.34 4.62 -3.27
C THR A 47 -4.38 4.04 -2.23
N LEU A 48 -4.75 4.10 -0.94
CA LEU A 48 -3.96 3.47 0.13
C LEU A 48 -3.90 1.95 -0.07
N CYS A 49 -5.02 1.28 -0.34
CA CYS A 49 -5.05 -0.15 -0.63
C CYS A 49 -4.19 -0.52 -1.85
N ALA A 50 -4.21 0.30 -2.92
CA ALA A 50 -3.37 0.06 -4.09
C ALA A 50 -1.87 0.19 -3.75
N ALA A 51 -1.48 1.18 -2.94
CA ALA A 51 -0.10 1.34 -2.50
C ALA A 51 0.37 0.15 -1.64
N ILE A 52 -0.47 -0.32 -0.70
CA ILE A 52 -0.19 -1.51 0.10
C ILE A 52 -0.09 -2.74 -0.79
N ALA A 53 -1.01 -2.92 -1.75
CA ALA A 53 -0.99 -4.06 -2.67
C ALA A 53 0.30 -4.09 -3.49
N VAL A 54 0.72 -2.97 -4.08
CA VAL A 54 2.00 -2.87 -4.80
C VAL A 54 3.16 -3.17 -3.86
N TRP A 55 3.16 -2.63 -2.64
CA TRP A 55 4.21 -2.92 -1.66
C TRP A 55 4.30 -4.42 -1.35
N VAL A 56 3.19 -5.09 -1.05
CA VAL A 56 3.13 -6.54 -0.78
C VAL A 56 3.61 -7.35 -2.00
N LEU A 57 3.19 -6.99 -3.20
CA LEU A 57 3.62 -7.68 -4.42
C LEU A 57 5.13 -7.51 -4.69
N MET A 58 5.73 -6.39 -4.25
CA MET A 58 7.15 -6.12 -4.44
C MET A 58 8.03 -6.70 -3.32
N THR A 59 7.50 -6.86 -2.11
CA THR A 59 8.28 -7.28 -0.92
C THR A 59 7.91 -8.66 -0.37
N GLY A 60 6.77 -9.22 -0.76
CA GLY A 60 6.22 -10.47 -0.23
C GLY A 60 6.85 -11.76 -0.80
N GLY A 61 7.85 -11.65 -1.67
CA GLY A 61 8.51 -12.79 -2.33
C GLY A 61 7.86 -13.20 -3.66
N GLU A 62 8.42 -14.21 -4.33
CA GLU A 62 8.06 -14.58 -5.71
C GLU A 62 6.61 -15.05 -5.88
N ALA A 63 5.98 -15.56 -4.83
CA ALA A 63 4.61 -16.07 -4.83
C ALA A 63 3.60 -15.14 -4.16
N ALA A 64 3.98 -13.89 -3.87
CA ALA A 64 3.06 -12.93 -3.27
C ALA A 64 1.89 -12.63 -4.21
N SER A 65 0.67 -12.82 -3.72
CA SER A 65 -0.56 -12.46 -4.41
C SER A 65 -1.42 -11.56 -3.52
N VAL A 66 -2.21 -10.69 -4.15
CA VAL A 66 -3.17 -9.82 -3.47
C VAL A 66 -4.52 -9.94 -4.15
N ASP A 67 -5.52 -10.39 -3.38
CA ASP A 67 -6.88 -10.52 -3.86
C ASP A 67 -7.69 -9.25 -3.58
N VAL A 68 -8.36 -8.74 -4.60
CA VAL A 68 -9.24 -7.58 -4.50
C VAL A 68 -10.69 -8.03 -4.58
N VAL A 69 -11.40 -7.94 -3.45
CA VAL A 69 -12.82 -8.27 -3.36
C VAL A 69 -13.64 -6.98 -3.28
N ALA A 70 -14.62 -6.85 -4.16
CA ALA A 70 -15.52 -5.70 -4.23
C ALA A 70 -16.94 -6.15 -4.59
N VAL A 71 -17.91 -5.22 -4.50
CA VAL A 71 -19.32 -5.48 -4.83
C VAL A 71 -19.53 -5.83 -6.30
N ASP A 72 -18.70 -5.26 -7.18
CA ASP A 72 -18.72 -5.50 -8.62
C ASP A 72 -17.30 -5.41 -9.21
N GLU A 73 -17.14 -5.93 -10.43
CA GLU A 73 -15.86 -5.95 -11.14
C GLU A 73 -15.32 -4.54 -11.40
N ARG A 74 -16.21 -3.58 -11.71
CA ARG A 74 -15.81 -2.18 -11.98
C ARG A 74 -15.14 -1.56 -10.74
N GLN A 75 -15.64 -1.81 -9.54
CA GLN A 75 -15.03 -1.33 -8.30
C GLN A 75 -13.69 -2.03 -8.02
N ALA A 76 -13.57 -3.31 -8.33
CA ALA A 76 -12.30 -4.04 -8.21
C ALA A 76 -11.26 -3.46 -9.19
N GLN A 77 -11.64 -3.16 -10.43
CA GLN A 77 -10.78 -2.56 -11.46
C GLN A 77 -10.19 -1.21 -11.02
N ILE A 78 -10.88 -0.41 -10.19
CA ILE A 78 -10.36 0.87 -9.68
C ILE A 78 -9.04 0.67 -8.91
N ILE A 79 -8.91 -0.42 -8.15
CA ILE A 79 -7.67 -0.71 -7.40
C ILE A 79 -6.58 -1.17 -8.37
N GLY A 80 -6.91 -2.08 -9.29
CA GLY A 80 -5.96 -2.55 -10.31
C GLY A 80 -5.37 -1.42 -11.17
N GLN A 81 -6.22 -0.51 -11.66
CA GLN A 81 -5.79 0.67 -12.43
C GLN A 81 -4.87 1.58 -11.62
N LYS A 82 -5.13 1.73 -10.31
CA LYS A 82 -4.26 2.51 -9.41
C LYS A 82 -2.92 1.84 -9.20
N CYS A 83 -2.88 0.52 -9.04
CA CYS A 83 -1.63 -0.23 -8.94
C CYS A 83 -0.77 -0.05 -10.20
N ALA A 84 -1.37 -0.23 -11.39
CA ALA A 84 -0.69 -0.02 -12.66
C ALA A 84 -0.14 1.42 -12.78
N MET A 85 -0.93 2.41 -12.38
CA MET A 85 -0.51 3.81 -12.36
C MET A 85 0.65 4.08 -11.39
N ILE A 86 0.65 3.47 -10.20
CA ILE A 86 1.76 3.61 -9.23
C ILE A 86 3.06 3.02 -9.80
N VAL A 87 2.99 1.84 -10.42
CA VAL A 87 4.15 1.18 -11.01
C VAL A 87 4.69 1.97 -12.20
N GLN A 88 3.84 2.31 -13.18
CA GLN A 88 4.24 3.03 -14.39
C GLN A 88 4.85 4.41 -14.11
N ARG A 89 4.47 5.04 -12.99
CA ARG A 89 4.95 6.39 -12.64
C ARG A 89 6.18 6.40 -11.76
N ASN A 90 6.65 5.25 -11.29
CA ASN A 90 7.85 5.18 -10.46
C ASN A 90 9.00 4.53 -11.24
N PRO A 91 10.00 5.32 -11.71
CA PRO A 91 11.13 4.81 -12.49
C PRO A 91 11.95 3.75 -11.74
N GLN A 92 11.92 3.77 -10.41
CA GLN A 92 12.58 2.75 -9.60
C GLN A 92 11.82 1.43 -9.62
N LEU A 93 10.49 1.45 -9.76
CA LEU A 93 9.68 0.23 -9.89
C LEU A 93 9.73 -0.36 -11.29
N ASP A 94 9.95 0.47 -12.31
CA ASP A 94 10.10 0.02 -13.71
C ASP A 94 11.38 -0.83 -13.93
N GLN A 95 12.33 -0.76 -13.00
CA GLN A 95 13.59 -1.50 -13.02
C GLN A 95 13.67 -2.63 -11.98
N VAL A 96 12.73 -2.70 -11.02
CA VAL A 96 12.74 -3.72 -9.98
C VAL A 96 12.26 -5.04 -10.58
N ARG A 97 13.23 -5.89 -10.92
CA ARG A 97 12.98 -7.32 -11.05
C ARG A 97 12.60 -7.87 -9.67
N PRO A 98 11.65 -8.82 -9.58
CA PRO A 98 11.40 -9.55 -8.34
C PRO A 98 12.73 -10.19 -7.91
N GLY A 99 13.31 -9.68 -6.80
CA GLY A 99 14.61 -10.15 -6.29
C GLY A 99 15.59 -9.08 -5.81
N GLN A 100 15.36 -7.77 -6.01
CA GLN A 100 16.31 -6.72 -5.58
C GLN A 100 15.83 -5.79 -4.47
N CYS A 101 14.81 -6.16 -3.70
CA CYS A 101 14.55 -5.47 -2.43
C CYS A 101 15.56 -5.97 -1.39
N GLN A 102 16.65 -5.23 -1.18
CA GLN A 102 17.54 -5.50 -0.04
C GLN A 102 16.77 -5.24 1.27
N PRO A 103 16.85 -6.15 2.25
CA PRO A 103 16.25 -5.92 3.55
C PRO A 103 16.92 -4.72 4.23
N VAL A 104 16.10 -3.78 4.72
CA VAL A 104 16.57 -2.70 5.59
C VAL A 104 16.98 -3.32 6.93
N PRO A 105 18.23 -3.18 7.38
CA PRO A 105 18.66 -3.75 8.64
C PRO A 105 17.94 -3.04 9.78
N HIS A 106 17.10 -3.77 10.51
CA HIS A 106 16.62 -3.34 11.82
C HIS A 106 17.81 -3.43 12.79
N ARG A 107 18.27 -2.28 13.30
CA ARG A 107 19.28 -2.24 14.36
C ARG A 107 18.67 -2.88 15.61
N ARG A 108 19.10 -4.11 15.91
CA ARG A 108 18.79 -4.77 17.18
C ARG A 108 19.66 -4.13 18.26
N GLY A 109 19.03 -3.43 19.20
CA GLY A 109 19.63 -3.10 20.49
C GLY A 109 19.55 -1.63 20.91
N GLU A 110 18.35 -1.13 21.19
CA GLU A 110 18.13 -0.02 22.14
C GLU A 110 16.76 -0.23 22.81
N PHE A 111 16.71 -1.13 23.79
CA PHE A 111 15.65 -1.16 24.80
C PHE A 111 16.35 -1.37 26.15
N GLY A 112 16.60 -0.25 26.83
CA GLY A 112 16.73 -0.21 28.28
C GLY A 112 15.39 0.17 28.89
#